data_AF-A0A661KQ22-F1
#
_entry.id   AF-A0A661KQ22-F1
#
_cell.length_a   1.000
_cell.length_b   1.000
_cell.length_c   1.000
_cell.angle_alpha   90.00
_cell.angle_beta   90.00
_cell.angle_gamma   90.00
#
_symmetry.space_group_name_H-M   'P 1'
#
loop_
_entity.id
_entity.type
_entity.pdbx_description
1 polymer ?
#
loop_
_entity_poly.entity_id
_entity_poly.type
_entity_poly.pdbx_seq_one_letter_code
_entity_poly.pdbx_strand_id
1 'polypeptide(L)' 'HAADIARGNKNAIERDRQMSIARENLDWDTQIKLSIDPEKAKRYREKFPPSEKEVCTMCGKYCAIKQVRDFFRKR' A
#
# COMPACT_ATOMS: atom_id res chain seq x y z
N HIS A 1 -10.43 -14.11 6.03
CA HIS A 1 -9.63 -13.43 4.98
C HIS A 1 -8.61 -14.37 4.34
N ALA A 2 -7.49 -14.71 5.01
CA ALA A 2 -6.43 -15.54 4.41
C ALA A 2 -6.94 -16.93 3.92
N ALA A 3 -7.75 -17.61 4.73
CA ALA A 3 -8.38 -18.88 4.32
C ALA A 3 -9.36 -18.72 3.15
N ASP A 4 -10.04 -17.57 3.05
CA ASP A 4 -10.99 -17.28 1.97
C ASP A 4 -10.25 -17.10 0.65
N ILE A 5 -9.12 -16.39 0.65
CA ILE A 5 -8.23 -16.27 -0.52
C ILE A 5 -7.75 -17.65 -0.96
N ALA A 6 -7.26 -18.47 -0.03
CA ALA A 6 -6.76 -19.81 -0.33
C ALA A 6 -7.83 -20.72 -0.95
N ARG A 7 -9.10 -20.51 -0.59
CA ARG A 7 -10.26 -21.22 -1.15
C ARG A 7 -10.82 -20.58 -2.43
N GLY A 8 -10.21 -19.52 -2.96
CA GLY A 8 -10.62 -18.88 -4.20
C GLY A 8 -11.82 -17.93 -4.07
N ASN A 9 -12.10 -17.40 -2.86
CA ASN A 9 -13.17 -16.43 -2.68
C ASN A 9 -12.86 -15.13 -3.44
N LYS A 10 -13.64 -14.85 -4.49
CA LYS A 10 -13.46 -13.68 -5.37
C LYS A 10 -13.49 -12.34 -4.63
N ASN A 11 -14.37 -12.19 -3.63
CA ASN A 11 -14.49 -10.94 -2.89
C ASN A 11 -13.28 -10.71 -1.97
N ALA A 12 -12.74 -11.77 -1.38
CA ALA A 12 -11.53 -11.68 -0.58
C ALA A 12 -10.34 -11.29 -1.47
N ILE A 13 -10.16 -11.97 -2.61
CA ILE A 13 -9.10 -11.68 -3.59
C ILE A 13 -9.21 -10.23 -4.09
N GLU A 14 -10.41 -9.77 -4.41
CA GLU A 14 -10.61 -8.40 -4.89
C GLU A 14 -10.25 -7.37 -3.82
N ARG A 15 -10.58 -7.63 -2.55
CA ARG A 15 -10.17 -6.76 -1.44
C ARG A 15 -8.64 -6.66 -1.32
N ASP A 16 -7.89 -7.76 -1.44
CA ASP A 16 -6.42 -7.72 -1.47
C ASP A 16 -5.86 -7.04 -2.72
N ARG A 17 -6.54 -7.21 -3.86
CA ARG A 17 -6.16 -6.54 -5.11
C ARG A 17 -6.29 -5.02 -4.97
N GLN A 18 -7.39 -4.52 -4.42
CA GLN A 18 -7.59 -3.09 -4.17
C GLN A 18 -6.52 -2.51 -3.22
N MET A 19 -6.17 -3.25 -2.17
CA MET A 19 -5.05 -2.89 -1.28
C MET A 19 -3.72 -2.81 -2.04
N SER A 20 -3.45 -3.77 -2.94
CA SER A 20 -2.23 -3.83 -3.74
C SER A 20 -2.14 -2.67 -4.75
N ILE A 21 -3.26 -2.32 -5.38
CA ILE A 21 -3.36 -1.18 -6.30
C ILE A 21 -3.11 0.14 -5.56
N ALA A 22 -3.66 0.30 -4.36
CA ALA A 22 -3.40 1.48 -3.54
C ALA A 22 -1.90 1.60 -3.19
N ARG A 23 -1.24 0.48 -2.85
CA ARG A 23 0.20 0.41 -2.59
C ARG A 23 1.03 0.78 -3.81
N GLU A 24 0.69 0.25 -4.98
CA GLU A 24 1.37 0.57 -6.25
C GLU A 24 1.29 2.06 -6.56
N ASN A 25 0.11 2.67 -6.35
CA ASN A 25 -0.11 4.08 -6.59
C ASN A 25 0.50 5.00 -5.52
N LEU A 26 1.01 4.46 -4.42
CA LEU A 26 1.43 5.20 -3.23
C LEU A 26 0.27 6.04 -2.64
N ASP A 27 -0.98 5.55 -2.80
CA ASP A 27 -2.19 6.13 -2.24
C ASP A 27 -2.37 5.66 -0.78
N TRP A 28 -1.74 6.40 0.13
CA TRP A 28 -1.75 6.09 1.55
C TRP A 28 -3.14 6.16 2.18
N ASP A 29 -3.99 7.09 1.75
CA ASP A 29 -5.32 7.28 2.33
C ASP A 29 -6.21 6.07 2.02
N THR A 30 -6.22 5.61 0.77
CA THR A 30 -6.96 4.40 0.38
C THR A 30 -6.36 3.15 1.01
N GLN A 31 -5.02 3.02 1.03
CA GLN A 31 -4.34 1.89 1.66
C GLN A 31 -4.70 1.77 3.16
N ILE A 32 -4.71 2.89 3.89
CA ILE A 32 -5.08 2.94 5.30
C ILE A 32 -6.55 2.55 5.49
N LYS A 33 -7.46 3.13 4.70
CA LYS A 33 -8.91 2.82 4.76
C LYS A 33 -9.20 1.33 4.50
N LEU A 34 -8.48 0.69 3.58
CA LEU A 34 -8.66 -0.72 3.24
C LEU A 34 -8.02 -1.70 4.24
N SER A 35 -7.15 -1.19 5.12
CA SER A 35 -6.44 -2.03 6.07
C SER A 35 -7.38 -2.68 7.08
N ILE A 36 -6.92 -3.75 7.75
CA ILE A 36 -7.71 -4.45 8.77
C ILE A 36 -7.96 -3.53 9.98
N ASP A 37 -7.03 -2.63 10.28
CA ASP A 37 -7.09 -1.69 11.40
C ASP A 37 -6.58 -0.31 10.92
N PRO A 38 -7.49 0.54 10.37
CA PRO A 38 -7.13 1.84 9.83
C PRO A 38 -6.54 2.80 10.88
N GLU A 39 -7.02 2.73 12.12
CA GLU A 39 -6.54 3.60 13.21
C GLU A 39 -5.07 3.30 13.54
N LYS A 40 -4.72 2.02 13.70
CA LYS A 40 -3.35 1.60 13.95
C LYS A 40 -2.44 1.90 12.77
N ALA A 41 -2.90 1.66 11.54
CA ALA A 41 -2.14 1.94 10.32
C ALA A 41 -1.83 3.44 10.21
N LYS A 42 -2.82 4.31 10.45
CA LYS A 42 -2.67 5.77 10.48
C LYS A 42 -1.68 6.21 11.55
N ARG A 43 -1.83 5.71 12.79
CA ARG A 43 -0.93 6.04 13.89
C ARG A 43 0.53 5.67 13.59
N TYR A 44 0.77 4.53 12.94
CA TYR A 44 2.14 4.15 12.56
C TYR A 44 2.70 5.02 11.44
N ARG A 45 1.86 5.44 10.48
CA ARG A 45 2.27 6.36 9.43
C ARG A 45 2.65 7.74 9.98
N GLU A 46 1.90 8.24 10.96
CA GLU A 46 2.14 9.53 11.59
C GLU A 46 3.33 9.52 12.54
N LYS A 47 3.52 8.43 13.30
CA LYS A 47 4.64 8.28 14.23
C LYS A 47 6.01 8.32 13.55
N PHE A 48 6.07 7.87 12.30
CA PHE A 48 7.29 7.85 11.51
C PHE A 48 7.06 8.66 10.21
N PRO A 49 7.31 9.98 10.23
CA PRO A 49 7.21 10.79 9.03
C PRO A 49 8.30 10.40 8.03
N PRO A 50 8.00 10.37 6.71
CA PRO A 50 8.96 9.94 5.70
C PRO A 50 9.91 11.08 5.34
N SER A 51 11.09 10.73 4.81
CA SER A 51 12.01 11.73 4.24
C SER A 51 11.48 12.33 2.92
N GLU A 52 10.59 11.63 2.21
CA GLU A 52 9.91 12.10 1.00
C GLU A 52 8.42 11.80 1.07
N LYS A 53 7.57 12.69 0.55
CA LYS A 53 6.09 12.56 0.70
C LYS A 53 5.52 11.26 0.13
N GLU A 54 6.07 10.77 -0.98
CA GLU A 54 5.53 9.62 -1.70
C GLU A 54 5.93 8.26 -1.11
N VAL A 55 6.90 8.21 -0.19
CA VAL A 55 7.47 6.95 0.30
C VAL A 55 7.17 6.73 1.79
N CYS A 56 7.40 5.50 2.25
CA CYS A 56 7.40 5.17 3.67
C CYS A 56 8.75 5.55 4.32
N THR A 57 8.94 5.19 5.59
CA THR A 57 10.16 5.50 6.34
C THR A 57 11.30 4.50 6.14
N MET A 58 11.07 3.39 5.43
CA MET A 58 12.03 2.30 5.35
C MET A 58 13.11 2.54 4.29
N CYS A 59 12.73 2.80 3.05
CA CYS A 59 13.67 2.83 1.91
C CYS A 59 14.00 4.24 1.40
N GLY A 60 13.21 5.26 1.75
CA GLY A 60 13.40 6.63 1.26
C GLY A 60 13.50 6.71 -0.27
N LYS A 61 14.51 7.41 -0.78
CA LYS A 61 14.81 7.57 -2.21
C LYS A 61 14.95 6.27 -3.01
N TYR A 62 15.25 5.16 -2.35
CA TYR A 62 15.43 3.85 -2.97
C TYR A 62 14.16 2.98 -2.92
N CYS A 63 12.99 3.56 -2.68
CA CYS A 63 11.71 2.84 -2.69
C CYS A 63 11.51 2.11 -4.02
N ALA A 64 11.41 0.77 -3.97
CA ALA A 64 11.25 -0.07 -5.16
C ALA A 64 9.95 0.24 -5.91
N ILE A 65 8.84 0.41 -5.19
CA ILE A 65 7.53 0.71 -5.79
C ILE A 65 7.57 2.02 -6.56
N LYS A 66 8.13 3.09 -5.96
CA LYS A 66 8.28 4.40 -6.61
C LYS A 66 9.13 4.27 -7.87
N GLN A 67 10.29 3.61 -7.80
CA GLN A 67 11.18 3.46 -8.94
C GLN A 67 10.53 2.72 -10.12
N VAL A 68 9.83 1.61 -9.83
CA VAL A 68 9.14 0.83 -10.86
C VAL A 68 7.99 1.64 -11.47
N ARG A 69 7.17 2.29 -10.64
CA ARG A 69 6.06 3.14 -11.09
C ARG A 69 6.56 4.27 -11.99
N ASP A 70 7.62 4.96 -11.57
CA ASP A 70 8.18 6.09 -12.32
C ASP A 70 8.83 5.63 -13.63
N PHE A 71 9.41 4.43 -13.68
CA PHE A 71 9.91 3.82 -14.92
C PHE A 71 8.79 3.57 -15.93
N PHE A 72 7.69 2.95 -15.51
CA PHE A 72 6.56 2.66 -16.40
C PHE A 72 5.74 3.90 -16.80
N ARG A 73 5.69 4.94 -15.95
CA ARG A 73 5.00 6.21 -16.26
C ARG A 73 5.77 7.15 -17.21
N LYS A 74 7.08 6.93 -17.39
CA LYS A 74 7.93 7.72 -18.30
C LYS A 74 7.94 7.17 -19.75
N ARG A 75 7.37 5.99 -19.96
CA ARG A 75 7.08 5.42 -21.28
C ARG A 75 5.71 5.86 -21.75
#